data_AF-A0AAW9ECF7-F1
#
_entry.id   AF-A0AAW9ECF7-F1
#
_cell.length_a   1.000
_cell.length_b   1.000
_cell.length_c   1.000
_cell.angle_alpha   90.00
_cell.angle_beta   90.00
_cell.angle_gamma   90.00
#
_symmetry.space_group_name_H-M   'P 1'
#
loop_
_entity.id
_entity.type
_entity.pdbx_description
1 polymer ?
#
loop_
_entity_poly.entity_id
_entity_poly.type
_entity_poly.pdbx_seq_one_letter_code
_entity_poly.pdbx_strand_id
1 'polypeptide(L)' 'MLLQFSSAQGPEECCIAVEKTLNYFLTVTEQRQVDVIILEQEPSR' A
#
# COMPACT_ATOMS: atom_id res chain seq x y z
N MET A 1 -5.39 -13.62 3.41
CA MET A 1 -6.31 -12.58 2.88
C MET A 1 -5.59 -11.85 1.78
N LEU A 2 -6.26 -11.55 0.66
CA LEU A 2 -5.67 -10.75 -0.42
C LEU A 2 -6.16 -9.30 -0.29
N LEU A 3 -5.23 -8.35 -0.32
CA LEU A 3 -5.52 -6.91 -0.27
C LEU A 3 -4.94 -6.24 -1.50
N GLN A 4 -5.68 -5.27 -2.04
CA GLN A 4 -5.22 -4.43 -3.14
C GLN A 4 -5.30 -2.97 -2.73
N PHE A 5 -4.19 -2.27 -2.86
CA PHE A 5 -4.07 -0.83 -2.64
C PHE A 5 -3.93 -0.17 -4.01
N SER A 6 -4.91 0.66 -4.39
CA SER A 6 -4.92 1.33 -5.69
C SER A 6 -5.45 2.75 -5.55
N SER A 7 -4.86 3.70 -6.27
CA SER A 7 -5.39 5.05 -6.34
C SER A 7 -6.67 5.07 -7.17
N ALA A 8 -7.59 5.94 -6.79
CA ALA A 8 -8.69 6.30 -7.69
C ALA A 8 -8.13 7.10 -8.87
N GLN A 9 -8.85 7.13 -10.00
CA GLN A 9 -8.57 8.10 -11.04
C GLN A 9 -8.71 9.51 -10.44
N GLY A 10 -7.60 10.22 -10.35
CA GLY A 10 -7.54 11.44 -9.58
C GLY A 10 -6.15 12.08 -9.66
N PRO A 11 -5.98 13.21 -8.97
CA PRO A 11 -4.73 13.94 -8.98
C PRO A 11 -3.65 13.17 -8.19
N GLU A 12 -2.41 13.64 -8.27
CA GLU A 12 -1.21 12.97 -7.73
C GLU A 12 -1.34 12.64 -6.22
N GLU A 13 -2.11 13.44 -5.49
CA GLU A 13 -2.40 13.24 -4.07
C GLU A 13 -3.08 11.89 -3.79
N CYS A 14 -3.84 11.35 -4.74
CA CYS A 14 -4.44 10.02 -4.61
C CYS A 14 -3.37 8.92 -4.61
N CYS A 15 -2.33 9.03 -5.44
CA CYS A 15 -1.21 8.10 -5.43
C CYS A 15 -0.43 8.20 -4.11
N ILE A 16 -0.13 9.42 -3.67
CA ILE A 16 0.58 9.67 -2.41
C ILE A 16 -0.18 9.09 -1.21
N ALA A 17 -1.51 9.24 -1.18
CA ALA A 17 -2.34 8.68 -0.11
C ALA A 17 -2.24 7.15 -0.04
N VAL A 18 -2.21 6.49 -1.19
CA VAL A 18 -2.10 5.02 -1.28
C VAL A 18 -0.73 4.54 -0.84
N GLU A 19 0.34 5.20 -1.28
CA GLU A 19 1.71 4.88 -0.85
C GLU A 19 1.88 5.03 0.67
N LYS A 20 1.38 6.13 1.24
CA LYS A 20 1.40 6.36 2.69
C LYS A 20 0.63 5.28 3.44
N THR A 21 -0.53 4.89 2.92
CA THR A 21 -1.37 3.86 3.52
C THR A 21 -0.69 2.49 3.47
N LEU A 22 -0.10 2.12 2.33
CA LEU A 22 0.64 0.87 2.18
C LEU A 22 1.83 0.81 3.14
N ASN A 23 2.63 1.87 3.23
CA ASN A 23 3.77 1.95 4.16
C ASN A 23 3.33 1.81 5.62
N TYR A 24 2.24 2.50 6.00
CA TYR A 24 1.68 2.36 7.33
C TYR A 24 1.20 0.93 7.60
N PHE A 25 0.50 0.32 6.65
CA PHE A 25 0.03 -1.06 6.75
C PHE A 25 1.20 -2.02 6.98
N LEU A 26 2.24 -1.97 6.15
CA LEU A 26 3.43 -2.83 6.26
C LEU A 26 4.13 -2.68 7.62
N THR A 27 4.26 -1.43 8.09
CA THR A 27 4.83 -1.14 9.42
C THR A 27 4.02 -1.80 10.54
N VAL A 28 2.69 -1.69 10.49
CA VAL A 28 1.81 -2.27 11.51
C VAL A 28 1.81 -3.79 11.43
N THR A 29 1.84 -4.38 10.24
CA THR A 29 1.90 -5.84 10.10
C THR A 29 3.20 -6.41 10.61
N GLU A 30 4.33 -5.73 10.38
CA GLU A 30 5.63 -6.13 10.94
C GLU A 30 5.61 -6.10 12.47
N GLN A 31 5.10 -5.01 13.08
CA GLN A 31 4.95 -4.91 14.54
C GLN A 31 4.06 -6.00 15.14
N ARG A 32 3.07 -6.48 14.37
CA ARG A 32 2.14 -7.53 14.78
C ARG A 32 2.61 -8.94 14.40
N GLN A 33 3.81 -9.08 13.82
CA GLN A 33 4.35 -10.36 13.36
C GLN A 33 3.42 -11.07 12.38
N VAL A 34 2.79 -10.29 11.49
CA VAL A 34 1.97 -10.82 10.40
C VAL A 34 2.84 -10.87 9.14
N ASP A 35 3.01 -12.07 8.59
CA ASP A 35 3.72 -12.26 7.33
C ASP A 35 2.92 -11.64 6.17
N VAL A 36 3.56 -10.72 5.45
CA VAL A 36 3.01 -10.07 4.25
C VAL A 36 3.92 -10.39 3.07
N ILE A 37 3.31 -10.80 1.96
CA ILE A 37 4.00 -11.03 0.69
C ILE A 37 3.41 -10.05 -0.31
N ILE A 38 4.27 -9.23 -0.92
CA ILE A 38 3.89 -8.36 -2.05
C ILE A 38 3.92 -9.23 -3.31
N LEU A 39 2.75 -9.38 -3.93
CA LEU A 39 2.61 -10.15 -5.16
C LEU A 39 2.93 -9.29 -6.39
N GLU A 40 2.44 -8.05 -6.41
CA GLU A 40 2.61 -7.10 -7.51
C GLU A 40 2.66 -5.67 -6.95
N GLN A 41 3.43 -4.78 -7.60
CA GLN A 41 3.50 -3.37 -7.26
C GLN A 41 3.85 -2.54 -8.50
N GLU A 42 3.05 -1.52 -8.77
CA GLU A 42 3.34 -0.49 -9.77
C GLU A 42 3.55 0.84 -9.03
N PRO A 43 4.75 1.44 -9.07
CA PRO A 43 5.02 2.71 -8.39
C PRO A 43 4.30 3.90 -9.05
N SER A 44 4.08 4.97 -8.29
CA SER A 44 3.70 6.25 -8.90
C SER A 44 4.85 6.78 -9.78
N ARG A 45 4.50 7.54 -10.82
CA ARG A 45 5.45 8.10 -11.77
C ARG A 45 6.20 9.29 -11.21
#